data_AF-A0AAV2ZAB6-F1
#
_entry.id   AF-A0AAV2ZAB6-F1
#
_cell.length_a   1.000
_cell.length_b   1.000
_cell.length_c   1.000
_cell.angle_alpha   90.00
_cell.angle_beta   90.00
_cell.angle_gamma   90.00
#
_symmetry.space_group_name_H-M   'P 1'
#
loop_
_entity.id
_entity.type
_entity.pdbx_description
1 polymer ?
#
loop_
_entity_poly.entity_id
_entity_poly.type
_entity_poly.pdbx_seq_one_letter_code
_entity_poly.pdbx_strand_id
1 'polypeptide(L)'
;MFKSQLRSKEDMLAIRAAEEDYQHRVLVAQENLKLVREELANCYMEHGVNHKMACKELRDEYAELLRDPYHGAGAPVRPDVQ
;
A
#
# COMPACT_ATOMS: atom_id res chain seq x y z
N MET A 1 1.68 -35.87 -21.54
CA MET A 1 3.01 -35.28 -21.32
C MET A 1 2.83 -33.93 -20.65
N PHE A 2 3.04 -33.83 -19.35
CA PHE A 2 3.17 -32.53 -18.70
C PHE A 2 4.52 -31.96 -19.12
N LYS A 3 4.51 -30.99 -20.05
CA LYS A 3 5.71 -30.18 -20.27
C LYS A 3 5.95 -29.47 -18.94
N SER A 4 7.02 -29.83 -18.23
CA SER A 4 7.56 -28.94 -17.22
C SER A 4 8.08 -27.71 -17.98
N GLN A 5 7.19 -26.76 -18.27
CA GLN A 5 7.57 -25.45 -18.77
C GLN A 5 8.25 -24.72 -17.63
N LEU A 6 9.53 -25.02 -17.45
CA LEU A 6 10.45 -24.14 -16.76
C LEU A 6 10.37 -22.79 -17.48
N ARG A 7 9.99 -21.76 -16.73
CA ARG A 7 9.95 -20.38 -17.22
C ARG A 7 11.30 -20.00 -17.84
N SER A 8 11.28 -19.18 -18.87
CA SER A 8 12.51 -18.67 -19.48
C SER A 8 13.32 -17.87 -18.45
N LYS A 9 14.61 -17.64 -18.70
CA LYS A 9 15.42 -16.80 -17.82
C LYS A 9 14.86 -15.37 -17.76
N GLU A 10 14.39 -14.87 -18.90
CA GLU A 10 13.84 -13.51 -19.04
C GLU A 10 12.53 -13.38 -18.25
N ASP A 11 11.68 -14.39 -18.32
CA ASP A 11 10.46 -14.52 -17.55
C ASP A 11 10.72 -14.39 -16.04
N MET A 12 11.71 -15.14 -15.55
CA MET A 12 12.06 -15.13 -14.12
C MET A 12 12.59 -13.76 -13.68
N LEU A 13 13.36 -13.08 -14.54
CA LEU A 13 13.84 -11.73 -14.26
C LEU A 13 12.70 -10.71 -14.24
N ALA A 14 11.76 -10.80 -15.18
CA ALA A 14 10.60 -9.92 -15.24
C ALA A 14 9.69 -10.09 -13.99
N ILE A 15 9.49 -11.33 -13.54
CA ILE A 15 8.73 -11.61 -12.31
C ILE A 15 9.44 -11.02 -11.09
N ARG A 16 10.75 -11.23 -10.96
CA ARG A 16 11.51 -10.67 -9.83
C ARG A 16 11.45 -9.15 -9.81
N ALA A 17 11.62 -8.50 -10.95
CA ALA A 17 11.51 -7.04 -11.03
C ALA A 17 10.12 -6.55 -10.59
N ALA A 18 9.04 -7.22 -11.02
CA ALA A 18 7.68 -6.88 -10.60
C ALA A 18 7.45 -7.11 -9.09
N GLU A 19 8.07 -8.14 -8.51
CA GLU A 19 8.04 -8.41 -7.06
C GLU A 19 8.78 -7.32 -6.27
N GLU A 20 9.98 -6.93 -6.72
CA GLU A 20 10.78 -5.86 -6.09
C GLU A 20 10.05 -4.51 -6.14
N ASP A 21 9.47 -4.15 -7.29
CA ASP A 21 8.67 -2.94 -7.45
C ASP A 21 7.43 -2.94 -6.54
N TYR A 22 6.78 -4.10 -6.40
CA TYR A 22 5.66 -4.25 -5.49
C TYR A 22 6.08 -4.10 -4.02
N GLN A 23 7.19 -4.72 -3.61
CA GLN A 23 7.73 -4.58 -2.26
C GLN A 23 8.05 -3.12 -1.93
N HIS A 24 8.65 -2.38 -2.87
CA HIS A 24 8.92 -0.96 -2.68
C HIS A 24 7.64 -0.15 -2.50
N ARG A 25 6.60 -0.39 -3.32
CA ARG A 25 5.29 0.27 -3.16
C ARG A 25 4.63 -0.03 -1.82
N VAL A 26 4.73 -1.27 -1.34
CA VAL A 26 4.21 -1.66 -0.02
C VAL A 26 4.91 -0.89 1.10
N LEU A 27 6.23 -0.74 1.04
CA LEU A 27 6.98 0.03 2.03
C LEU A 27 6.55 1.50 2.03
N VAL A 28 6.42 2.11 0.85
CA VAL A 28 5.94 3.50 0.71
C VAL A 28 4.52 3.64 1.28
N ALA A 29 3.62 2.71 0.96
CA ALA A 29 2.25 2.72 1.47
C ALA A 29 2.21 2.61 3.01
N GLN A 30 3.06 1.77 3.60
CA GLN A 30 3.18 1.66 5.06
C GLN A 30 3.67 2.95 5.71
N GLU A 31 4.67 3.62 5.13
CA GLU A 31 5.14 4.91 5.65
C GLU A 31 4.09 6.01 5.49
N ASN A 32 3.38 6.05 4.36
CA ASN A 32 2.27 6.99 4.16
C ASN A 32 1.16 6.80 5.21
N LEU A 33 0.78 5.54 5.51
CA LEU A 33 -0.19 5.24 6.55
C LEU A 33 0.28 5.77 7.93
N LYS A 34 1.57 5.67 8.24
CA LYS A 34 2.13 6.19 9.50
C LYS A 34 2.07 7.71 9.56
N LEU A 35 2.36 8.39 8.45
CA LEU A 35 2.28 9.85 8.36
C LEU A 35 0.85 10.34 8.59
N VAL A 36 -0.14 9.76 7.91
CA VAL A 36 -1.56 10.11 8.10
C VAL A 36 -2.00 9.85 9.55
N ARG A 37 -1.52 8.76 10.17
CA ARG A 37 -1.80 8.48 11.58
C ARG A 37 -1.22 9.53 12.52
N GLU A 38 0.00 9.97 12.26
CA GLU A 38 0.68 11.00 13.05
C GLU A 38 -0.02 12.36 12.89
N GLU A 39 -0.40 12.74 11.67
CA GLU A 39 -1.14 13.96 11.40
C GLU A 39 -2.51 13.96 12.08
N LEU A 40 -3.23 12.83 12.04
CA LEU A 40 -4.48 12.67 12.76
C LEU A 40 -4.27 12.82 14.29
N ALA A 41 -3.22 12.23 14.84
CA ALA A 41 -2.91 12.36 16.27
C ALA A 41 -2.59 13.82 16.65
N ASN A 42 -1.85 14.54 15.81
CA ASN A 42 -1.56 15.96 16.00
C ASN A 42 -2.85 16.80 15.94
N CYS A 43 -3.72 16.56 14.95
CA CYS A 43 -5.02 17.22 14.86
C CYS A 43 -5.88 17.02 16.12
N TYR A 44 -5.87 15.80 16.69
CA TYR A 44 -6.53 15.50 17.95
C TYR A 44 -5.99 16.34 19.11
N MET A 45 -4.66 16.49 19.20
CA MET A 45 -4.00 17.28 20.24
C MET A 45 -4.27 18.79 20.10
N GLU A 46 -4.28 19.29 18.86
CA GLU A 46 -4.48 20.72 18.58
C GLU A 46 -5.93 21.17 18.79
N HIS A 47 -6.90 20.39 18.30
CA HIS A 47 -8.31 20.80 18.33
C HIS A 47 -9.05 20.35 19.60
N GLY A 48 -8.45 19.47 20.41
CA GLY A 48 -9.00 19.03 21.70
C GLY A 48 -10.44 18.54 21.56
N VAL A 49 -11.38 19.14 22.29
CA VAL A 49 -12.81 18.74 22.28
C VAL A 49 -13.48 18.86 20.90
N ASN A 50 -12.96 19.72 20.01
CA ASN A 50 -13.54 19.97 18.69
C ASN A 50 -13.04 19.00 17.61
N HIS A 51 -12.14 18.07 17.96
CA HIS A 51 -11.50 17.15 17.02
C HIS A 51 -12.49 16.36 16.15
N LYS A 52 -13.71 16.10 16.63
CA LYS A 52 -14.72 15.32 15.88
C LYS A 52 -15.16 16.00 14.58
N MET A 53 -15.19 17.33 14.55
CA MET A 53 -15.51 18.09 13.34
C MET A 53 -14.24 18.48 12.60
N ALA A 54 -13.21 18.95 13.31
CA ALA A 54 -11.98 19.45 12.72
C ALA A 54 -11.15 18.34 12.04
N CYS A 55 -11.02 17.17 12.67
CA CYS A 55 -10.20 16.06 12.18
C CYS A 55 -11.01 15.03 11.39
N LYS A 56 -12.23 15.37 10.96
CA LYS A 56 -13.14 14.42 10.32
C LYS A 56 -12.55 13.86 9.03
N GLU A 57 -12.02 14.73 8.17
CA GLU A 57 -11.47 14.34 6.87
C GLU A 57 -10.26 13.41 7.03
N LEU A 58 -9.28 13.80 7.85
CA LEU A 58 -8.12 12.96 8.17
C LEU A 58 -8.51 11.60 8.77
N ARG A 59 -9.53 11.57 9.63
CA ARG A 59 -10.02 10.32 10.20
C ARG A 59 -10.66 9.42 9.13
N ASP A 60 -11.45 10.01 8.24
CA ASP A 60 -12.14 9.27 7.20
C ASP A 60 -11.13 8.74 6.16
N GLU A 61 -10.11 9.53 5.79
CA GLU A 61 -8.97 9.11 4.95
C GLU A 61 -8.17 7.96 5.62
N TYR A 62 -7.80 8.12 6.88
CA TYR A 62 -7.09 7.09 7.63
C TYR A 62 -7.89 5.78 7.69
N ALA A 63 -9.22 5.88 7.88
CA ALA A 63 -10.10 4.73 7.90
C ALA A 63 -10.22 4.06 6.52
N GLU A 64 -10.17 4.82 5.42
CA GLU A 64 -10.13 4.26 4.06
C GLU A 64 -8.85 3.47 3.82
N LEU A 65 -7.70 4.02 4.17
CA LEU A 65 -6.41 3.33 4.05
C LEU A 65 -6.35 2.05 4.89
N LEU A 66 -6.94 2.03 6.08
CA LEU A 66 -7.00 0.82 6.92
C LEU A 66 -7.97 -0.25 6.40
N ARG A 67 -9.01 0.15 5.65
CA ARG A 67 -9.95 -0.79 5.05
C ARG A 67 -9.40 -1.43 3.77
N ASP A 68 -8.52 -0.74 3.05
CA ASP A 68 -7.84 -1.29 1.90
C ASP A 68 -6.89 -2.43 2.33
N PRO A 69 -7.06 -3.67 1.83
CA PRO A 69 -6.14 -4.77 2.10
C PRO A 69 -4.67 -4.46 1.76
N TYR A 70 -4.43 -3.54 0.83
CA TYR A 70 -3.10 -3.14 0.37
C TYR A 70 -2.63 -1.81 0.96
N HIS A 71 -3.42 -1.17 1.83
CA HIS A 71 -3.10 0.12 2.47
C HIS A 71 -2.66 1.22 1.47
N GLY A 72 -3.20 1.20 0.24
CA GLY A 72 -2.83 2.13 -0.83
C GLY A 72 -1.73 1.65 -1.79
N ALA A 73 -1.08 0.50 -1.54
CA ALA A 73 -0.05 -0.03 -2.44
C ALA A 73 -0.60 -0.59 -3.77
N GLY A 74 -1.91 -0.89 -3.81
CA GLY A 74 -2.57 -1.60 -4.89
C GLY A 74 -2.24 -3.11 -4.92
N ALA A 75 -2.93 -3.86 -5.77
CA ALA A 75 -2.69 -5.29 -5.91
C ALA A 75 -1.36 -5.58 -6.64
N PRO A 76 -0.69 -6.71 -6.34
CA PRO A 76 0.51 -7.12 -7.06
C PRO A 76 0.18 -7.38 -8.54
N VAL A 77 0.93 -6.73 -9.43
CA VAL A 77 0.79 -6.91 -10.88
C VAL A 77 1.64 -8.11 -11.27
N ARG A 78 1.04 -9.10 -11.91
CA ARG A 78 1.79 -10.22 -12.52
C ARG A 78 2.13 -9.82 -13.95
N PRO A 79 3.42 -9.84 -14.34
CA PRO A 79 3.77 -9.59 -15.73
C PRO A 79 3.13 -10.65 -16.63
N ASP A 80 2.69 -10.25 -17.82
CA ASP A 80 2.20 -11.16 -18.84
C ASP A 80 3.40 -11.86 -19.48
N VAL A 81 3.68 -13.05 -18.97
CA VAL A 81 4.83 -13.87 -19.36
C VAL A 81 4.34 -15.07 -20.18
N GLN A 82 4.93 -15.31 -21.35
CA GLN A 82 4.46 -16.27 -22.37
C GLN A 82 5.15 -17.63 -22.34
#